data_AF-A0A653BGN1-F1
#
_entry.id   AF-A0A653BGN1-F1
#
_cell.length_a   1.000
_cell.length_b   1.000
_cell.length_c   1.000
_cell.angle_alpha   90.00
_cell.angle_beta   90.00
_cell.angle_gamma   90.00
#
_symmetry.space_group_name_H-M   'P 1'
#
loop_
_entity.id
_entity.type
_entity.pdbx_description
1 polymer ?
#
loop_
_entity_poly.entity_id
_entity_poly.type
_entity_poly.pdbx_seq_one_letter_code
_entity_poly.pdbx_strand_id
1 'polypeptide(L)'
;MMFKDSHNEWQPAMGYGWEKGWYLDNAKDFRLGLGAAAGITARDDFANYVPLPFIFPLFSAGYKRATVQFTYIPGTYNNGNVLFAWLRLGF
;
A
#
# COMPACT_ATOMS: atom_id res chain seq x y z
N MET A 1 9.21 -2.26 0.17
CA MET A 1 8.90 -2.47 1.60
C MET A 1 8.98 -3.95 1.92
N MET A 2 9.19 -4.33 3.17
CA MET A 2 9.19 -5.73 3.60
C MET A 2 8.34 -5.82 4.87
N PHE A 3 7.33 -6.69 4.87
CA PHE A 3 6.40 -6.86 5.98
C PHE A 3 6.21 -8.34 6.29
N LYS A 4 5.68 -8.64 7.47
CA LYS A 4 5.30 -10.01 7.84
C LYS A 4 3.85 -10.25 7.47
N ASP A 5 3.58 -11.42 6.90
CA ASP A 5 2.24 -11.83 6.52
C ASP A 5 1.54 -12.65 7.60
N SER A 6 0.31 -13.11 7.34
CA SER A 6 -0.51 -13.90 8.26
C SER A 6 0.16 -15.16 8.80
N HIS A 7 1.10 -15.75 8.06
CA HIS A 7 1.89 -16.91 8.52
C HIS A 7 3.21 -16.54 9.20
N ASN A 8 3.42 -15.26 9.56
CA ASN A 8 4.63 -14.74 10.21
C ASN A 8 5.90 -14.81 9.35
N GLU A 9 5.74 -14.95 8.04
CA GLU A 9 6.81 -15.01 7.05
C GLU A 9 7.08 -13.66 6.39
N TRP A 10 8.30 -13.45 5.95
CA TRP A 10 8.73 -12.20 5.33
C TRP A 10 8.28 -12.10 3.87
N GLN A 11 7.57 -11.03 3.56
CA GLN A 11 7.10 -10.71 2.22
C GLN A 11 7.71 -9.40 1.72
N PRO A 12 8.71 -9.48 0.82
CA PRO A 12 9.20 -8.32 0.13
C PRO A 12 8.19 -7.89 -0.95
N ALA A 13 7.84 -6.60 -0.94
CA ALA A 13 7.06 -5.96 -1.99
C ALA A 13 7.83 -4.78 -2.56
N MET A 14 8.01 -4.77 -3.88
CA MET A 14 8.65 -3.69 -4.62
C MET A 14 7.71 -3.25 -5.73
N GLY A 15 7.60 -1.94 -5.95
CA GLY A 15 6.70 -1.43 -6.98
C GLY A 15 6.75 0.08 -7.08
N TYR A 16 5.87 0.59 -7.92
CA TYR A 16 5.65 2.00 -8.15
C TYR A 16 4.22 2.37 -7.76
N GLY A 17 4.09 3.34 -6.86
CA GLY A 17 2.83 3.93 -6.45
C GLY A 17 2.67 5.31 -7.03
N TRP A 18 1.56 5.56 -7.71
CA TRP A 18 1.16 6.90 -8.14
C TRP A 18 -0.13 7.30 -7.44
N GLU A 19 -0.18 8.51 -6.91
CA GLU A 19 -1.35 9.07 -6.24
C GLU A 19 -1.58 10.50 -6.71
N LYS A 20 -2.79 10.77 -7.18
CA LYS A 20 -3.28 12.13 -7.36
C LYS A 20 -3.61 12.71 -5.99
N GLY A 21 -2.95 13.79 -5.61
CA GLY A 21 -3.19 14.48 -4.34
C GLY A 21 -4.06 15.73 -4.51
N TRP A 22 -5.02 15.92 -3.62
CA TRP A 22 -5.81 17.13 -3.45
C TRP A 22 -5.47 17.77 -2.11
N TYR A 23 -5.23 19.08 -2.13
CA TYR A 23 -5.00 19.87 -0.93
C TYR A 23 -6.31 20.52 -0.51
N LEU A 24 -6.72 20.30 0.73
CA LEU A 24 -7.97 20.87 1.26
C LEU A 24 -7.77 22.23 1.95
N ASP A 25 -6.53 22.68 2.08
CA ASP A 25 -6.17 23.94 2.70
C ASP A 25 -5.32 24.80 1.75
N ASN A 26 -5.47 26.13 1.84
CA ASN A 26 -4.63 27.11 1.16
C ASN A 26 -3.17 26.99 1.58
N ALA A 27 -2.91 26.64 2.85
CA ALA A 27 -1.57 26.39 3.36
C ALA A 27 -0.96 25.07 2.82
N LYS A 28 -1.75 24.24 2.12
CA LYS A 28 -1.36 22.93 1.58
C LYS A 28 -0.85 21.95 2.65
N ASP A 29 -1.29 22.14 3.90
CA ASP A 29 -0.94 21.26 5.01
C ASP A 29 -1.72 19.95 4.97
N PHE A 30 -3.00 19.99 4.59
CA PHE A 30 -3.84 18.80 4.51
C PHE A 30 -3.92 18.27 3.08
N ARG A 31 -3.55 17.01 2.87
CA ARG A 31 -3.55 16.33 1.58
C ARG A 31 -4.35 15.03 1.66
N LEU A 32 -5.31 14.88 0.76
CA LEU A 32 -5.90 13.58 0.44
C LEU A 32 -5.35 13.10 -0.89
N GLY A 33 -5.17 11.80 -1.07
CA GLY A 33 -4.76 11.25 -2.34
C GLY A 33 -5.42 9.94 -2.69
N LEU A 34 -5.56 9.73 -3.98
CA LEU A 34 -6.11 8.54 -4.59
C LEU A 34 -5.24 8.15 -5.77
N GLY A 35 -4.94 6.88 -5.91
CA GLY A 35 -4.31 6.36 -7.11
C GLY A 35 -4.14 4.86 -7.06
N ALA A 36 -3.02 4.37 -7.57
CA ALA A 36 -2.76 2.95 -7.68
C ALA A 36 -1.27 2.66 -7.51
N ALA A 37 -0.97 1.49 -6.95
CA ALA A 37 0.35 0.89 -6.94
C ALA A 37 0.36 -0.32 -7.84
N ALA A 38 1.40 -0.44 -8.67
CA ALA A 38 1.70 -1.66 -9.39
C ALA A 38 3.11 -2.12 -9.04
N GLY A 39 3.32 -3.42 -8.93
CA GLY A 39 4.61 -3.94 -8.51
C GLY A 39 4.67 -5.45 -8.53
N ILE A 40 5.69 -5.95 -7.86
CA ILE A 40 5.96 -7.36 -7.68
C ILE A 40 6.08 -7.61 -6.18
N THR A 41 5.40 -8.65 -5.71
CA THR A 41 5.55 -9.18 -4.36
C THR A 41 5.99 -10.63 -4.45
N ALA A 42 6.66 -11.14 -3.43
CA ALA A 42 7.00 -12.56 -3.34
C ALA A 42 6.50 -13.11 -1.99
N ARG A 43 5.82 -14.25 -2.02
CA ARG A 43 5.32 -14.97 -0.84
C ARG A 43 5.91 -16.37 -0.84
N ASP A 44 6.28 -16.88 0.33
CA ASP A 44 6.81 -18.24 0.48
C ASP A 44 5.70 -19.29 0.19
N ASP A 45 4.52 -19.10 0.82
CA ASP A 45 3.32 -19.94 0.63
C ASP A 45 2.83 -20.11 -0.82
N PHE A 46 3.14 -19.17 -1.71
CA PHE A 46 2.70 -19.22 -3.11
C PHE A 46 3.89 -19.54 -4.02
N ALA A 47 4.03 -20.83 -4.35
CA ALA A 47 4.96 -21.35 -5.35
C ALA A 47 6.47 -21.09 -5.08
N ASN A 48 6.91 -20.97 -3.81
CA ASN A 48 8.32 -20.72 -3.42
C ASN A 48 8.88 -19.37 -3.90
N TYR A 49 8.37 -18.24 -3.39
CA TYR A 49 8.87 -16.90 -3.73
C TYR A 49 8.78 -16.52 -5.22
N VAL A 50 7.86 -17.11 -5.98
CA VAL A 50 7.64 -16.66 -7.35
C VAL A 50 7.19 -15.19 -7.33
N PRO A 51 7.81 -14.31 -8.13
CA PRO A 51 7.43 -12.91 -8.20
C PRO A 51 6.01 -12.78 -8.77
N LEU A 52 5.07 -12.37 -7.92
CA LEU A 52 3.67 -12.15 -8.28
C LEU A 52 3.46 -10.67 -8.61
N PRO A 53 2.98 -10.36 -9.83
CA PRO A 53 2.59 -9.00 -10.13
C PRO A 53 1.34 -8.63 -9.32
N PHE A 54 1.32 -7.40 -8.81
CA PHE A 54 0.13 -6.84 -8.17
C PHE A 54 -0.21 -5.49 -8.75
N ILE A 55 -1.51 -5.16 -8.74
CA ILE A 55 -2.01 -3.82 -8.94
C ILE A 55 -3.11 -3.56 -7.91
N PHE A 56 -2.93 -2.55 -7.07
CA PHE A 56 -3.86 -2.24 -5.99
C PHE A 56 -4.16 -0.75 -5.92
N PRO A 57 -5.39 -0.37 -5.54
CA PRO A 57 -5.74 1.02 -5.30
C PRO A 57 -4.94 1.55 -4.09
N LEU A 58 -4.47 2.78 -4.20
CA LEU A 58 -3.82 3.51 -3.11
C LEU A 58 -4.68 4.67 -2.67
N PHE A 59 -4.78 4.84 -1.37
CA PHE A 59 -5.41 5.98 -0.72
C PHE A 59 -4.46 6.58 0.28
N SER A 60 -4.44 7.91 0.35
CA SER A 60 -3.62 8.65 1.30
C SER A 60 -4.39 9.77 1.98
N ALA A 61 -4.08 9.97 3.25
CA ALA A 61 -4.49 11.14 4.02
C ALA A 61 -3.29 11.62 4.82
N GLY A 62 -2.88 12.86 4.62
CA GLY A 62 -1.69 13.42 5.23
C GLY A 62 -1.88 14.82 5.76
N TYR A 63 -1.14 15.10 6.83
CA TYR A 63 -0.98 16.42 7.41
C TYR A 63 0.51 16.74 7.50
N LYS A 64 0.94 17.79 6.80
CA LYS A 64 2.35 18.22 6.71
C LYS A 64 3.26 17.07 6.24
N ARG A 65 4.12 16.57 7.14
CA ARG A 65 5.11 15.53 6.86
C ARG A 65 4.61 14.12 7.15
N ALA A 66 3.49 13.98 7.87
CA ALA A 66 2.91 12.69 8.21
C ALA A 66 1.81 12.35 7.22
N THR A 67 1.91 11.20 6.55
CA THR A 67 0.89 10.71 5.62
C THR A 67 0.54 9.28 6.00
N VAL A 68 -0.73 9.02 6.26
CA VAL A 68 -1.27 7.66 6.38
C VAL A 68 -1.66 7.20 4.99
N GLN A 69 -1.11 6.07 4.56
CA GLN A 69 -1.42 5.44 3.28
C GLN A 69 -2.05 4.08 3.54
N PHE A 70 -3.00 3.70 2.70
CA PHE A 70 -3.55 2.36 2.72
C PHE A 70 -3.90 1.85 1.34
N THR A 71 -3.92 0.54 1.21
CA THR A 71 -4.33 -0.18 0.02
C THR A 71 -5.36 -1.23 0.38
N TYR A 72 -6.29 -1.45 -0.54
CA TYR A 72 -7.30 -2.49 -0.41
C TYR A 72 -6.97 -3.63 -1.35
N ILE A 73 -6.79 -4.82 -0.79
CA ILE A 73 -6.53 -6.04 -1.53
C ILE A 73 -7.85 -6.80 -1.66
N PRO A 74 -8.51 -6.75 -2.83
CA PRO A 74 -9.77 -7.46 -3.04
C PRO A 74 -9.54 -8.97 -2.94
N GLY A 75 -10.53 -9.66 -2.40
CA GLY A 75 -10.51 -11.10 -2.21
C GLY A 75 -11.90 -11.70 -2.21
N THR A 76 -11.97 -13.02 -2.15
CA THR A 76 -13.20 -13.80 -2.04
C THR A 76 -13.45 -14.22 -0.59
N TYR A 77 -14.59 -14.88 -0.34
CA TYR A 77 -14.93 -15.40 0.99
C TYR A 77 -13.81 -16.30 1.53
N ASN A 78 -13.32 -16.01 2.75
CA ASN A 78 -12.17 -16.64 3.40
C ASN A 78 -10.78 -16.46 2.73
N ASN A 79 -10.67 -15.70 1.63
CA ASN A 79 -9.40 -15.50 0.91
C ASN A 79 -9.23 -14.05 0.46
N GLY A 80 -8.45 -13.26 1.20
CA GLY A 80 -8.21 -11.84 0.89
C GLY A 80 -9.20 -10.92 1.59
N ASN A 81 -9.56 -9.78 0.96
CA ASN A 81 -10.33 -8.69 1.59
C ASN A 81 -9.57 -8.02 2.74
N VAL A 82 -8.34 -7.61 2.45
CA VAL A 82 -7.40 -7.05 3.44
C VAL A 82 -7.23 -5.56 3.18
N LEU A 83 -7.38 -4.76 4.23
CA LEU A 83 -6.92 -3.38 4.24
C LEU A 83 -5.52 -3.35 4.85
N PHE A 84 -4.54 -2.98 4.04
CA PHE A 84 -3.15 -2.85 4.49
C PHE A 84 -2.79 -1.37 4.55
N ALA A 85 -2.44 -0.87 5.73
CA ALA A 85 -2.14 0.52 5.99
C ALA A 85 -0.72 0.70 6.56
N TRP A 86 -0.08 1.80 6.20
CA TRP A 86 1.23 2.18 6.73
C TRP A 86 1.32 3.69 6.88
N LEU A 87 2.27 4.11 7.72
CA LEU A 87 2.56 5.51 7.96
C LEU A 87 3.83 5.89 7.20
N ARG A 88 3.73 6.96 6.41
CA ARG A 88 4.82 7.55 5.63
C ARG A 88 5.20 8.90 6.25
N LEU A 89 6.44 9.00 6.72
CA LEU A 89 7.04 10.24 7.22
C LEU A 89 7.97 10.83 6.16
N GLY A 90 7.72 12.07 5.76
CA GLY A 90 8.67 12.86 4.96
C GLY A 90 9.76 13.42 5.87
N PHE A 91 11.01 13.01 5.65
CA PHE A 91 12.20 13.54 6.31
C PHE A 91 12.93 14.55 5.42
#